data_AF-A0A2V7V8N6-F1
#
_entry.id   AF-A0A2V7V8N6-F1
#
_cell.length_a   1.000
_cell.length_b   1.000
_cell.length_c   1.000
_cell.angle_alpha   90.00
_cell.angle_beta   90.00
_cell.angle_gamma   90.00
#
_symmetry.space_group_name_H-M   'P 1'
#
loop_
_entity.id
_entity.type
_entity.pdbx_description
1 polymer ?
#
loop_
_entity_poly.entity_id
_entity_poly.type
_entity_poly.pdbx_seq_one_letter_code
_entity_poly.pdbx_strand_id
1 'polypeptide(L)'
;GEEGLQLTWMDGRVGGQVITPRRGQAVEIQALWYNALLIGAELAREAAEPARARDWAALAGRVRESFLRAFWSEEHGYLADVVAEDGRADFSLRPNQLYALGLPHVLLPRDRALRVLDAVKRHLLTPVGLRTLSPEHPAYRGRYAGGPADRDAAYHQGTV
;
A
#
# COMPACT_ATOMS: atom_id res chain seq x y z
N GLY A 1 -2.55 13.25 -3.96
CA GLY A 1 -1.97 13.71 -2.68
C GLY A 1 -1.58 15.17 -2.81
N GLU A 2 -1.18 15.85 -1.74
CA GLU A 2 -0.79 17.27 -1.79
C GLU A 2 0.72 17.43 -1.53
N GLU A 3 1.34 18.39 -2.21
CA GLU A 3 2.78 18.66 -2.07
C GLU A 3 3.09 19.16 -0.65
N GLY A 4 4.17 18.63 -0.06
CA GLY A 4 4.56 19.00 1.30
C GLY A 4 3.61 18.50 2.40
N LEU A 5 2.62 17.64 2.09
CA LEU A 5 1.76 16.96 3.06
C LEU A 5 2.04 15.45 3.12
N GLN A 6 1.75 14.86 4.29
CA GLN A 6 1.85 13.42 4.53
C GLN A 6 0.48 12.91 4.94
N LEU A 7 -0.19 12.28 3.98
CA LEU A 7 -1.60 11.89 4.08
C LEU A 7 -1.77 10.37 4.25
N THR A 8 -0.68 9.66 4.55
CA THR A 8 -0.67 8.23 4.86
C THR A 8 -0.09 8.03 6.26
N TRP A 9 -0.32 6.88 6.87
CA TRP A 9 0.20 6.56 8.20
C TRP A 9 1.74 6.59 8.30
N MET A 10 2.46 6.42 7.17
CA MET A 10 3.91 6.64 7.12
C MET A 10 4.22 8.14 6.97
N ASP A 11 4.23 8.87 8.08
CA ASP A 11 4.25 10.34 8.15
C ASP A 11 5.54 10.92 8.79
N GLY A 12 6.69 10.32 8.48
CA GLY A 12 7.98 10.81 8.96
C GLY A 12 8.37 12.16 8.36
N ARG A 13 8.79 13.12 9.21
CA ARG A 13 9.28 14.46 8.80
C ARG A 13 10.56 14.86 9.51
N VAL A 14 11.48 15.50 8.79
CA VAL A 14 12.64 16.18 9.38
C VAL A 14 12.74 17.59 8.82
N GLY A 15 12.69 18.61 9.67
CA GLY A 15 12.92 20.00 9.27
C GLY A 15 11.99 20.51 8.15
N GLY A 16 10.75 20.00 8.08
CA GLY A 16 9.78 20.33 7.03
C GLY A 16 9.84 19.45 5.78
N GLN A 17 10.85 18.58 5.65
CA GLN A 17 10.94 17.59 4.56
C GLN A 17 10.20 16.31 4.93
N VAL A 18 9.38 15.80 4.00
CA VAL A 18 8.70 14.50 4.14
C VAL A 18 9.68 13.39 3.80
N ILE A 19 9.88 12.45 4.73
CA ILE A 19 10.86 11.36 4.61
C ILE A 19 10.30 10.17 3.83
N THR A 20 8.99 9.93 3.94
CA THR A 20 8.26 8.86 3.25
C THR A 20 7.17 9.44 2.37
N PRO A 21 7.53 10.17 1.29
CA PRO A 21 6.54 10.78 0.42
C PRO A 21 5.77 9.69 -0.34
N ARG A 22 4.50 9.52 0.00
CA ARG A 22 3.57 8.59 -0.68
C ARG A 22 2.51 9.35 -1.46
N ARG A 23 2.98 10.33 -2.25
CA ARG A 23 2.14 11.21 -3.07
C ARG A 23 1.73 10.50 -4.35
N GLY A 24 0.42 10.36 -4.54
CA GLY A 24 -0.18 9.67 -5.67
C GLY A 24 -1.22 8.69 -5.17
N GLN A 25 -1.23 7.50 -5.76
CA GLN A 25 -2.10 6.39 -5.39
C GLN A 25 -1.31 5.43 -4.49
N ALA A 26 -1.55 5.50 -3.17
CA ALA A 26 -0.93 4.57 -2.21
C ALA A 26 -1.64 3.21 -2.23
N VAL A 27 -0.86 2.13 -2.19
CA VAL A 27 -1.36 0.76 -2.41
C VAL A 27 -2.49 0.36 -1.45
N GLU A 28 -2.39 0.73 -0.17
CA GLU A 28 -3.40 0.40 0.84
C GLU A 28 -4.69 1.22 0.68
N ILE A 29 -4.59 2.47 0.23
CA ILE A 29 -5.77 3.31 -0.02
C ILE A 29 -6.58 2.75 -1.18
N GLN A 30 -5.91 2.27 -2.23
CA GLN A 30 -6.59 1.60 -3.35
C GLN A 30 -7.25 0.29 -2.90
N ALA A 31 -6.59 -0.49 -2.03
CA ALA A 31 -7.16 -1.72 -1.49
C ALA A 31 -8.40 -1.47 -0.61
N LEU A 32 -8.34 -0.44 0.24
CA LEU A 32 -9.46 0.00 1.08
C LEU A 32 -10.63 0.51 0.23
N TRP A 33 -10.35 1.29 -0.81
CA TRP A 33 -11.38 1.79 -1.72
C TRP A 33 -12.09 0.67 -2.47
N TYR A 34 -11.34 -0.31 -2.99
CA TYR A 34 -11.92 -1.50 -3.62
C TYR A 34 -12.86 -2.27 -2.67
N ASN A 35 -12.43 -2.45 -1.41
CA ASN A 35 -13.25 -3.12 -0.39
C ASN A 35 -14.49 -2.31 -0.03
N ALA A 36 -14.38 -0.99 0.13
CA ALA A 36 -15.51 -0.11 0.42
C ALA A 36 -16.60 -0.19 -0.67
N LEU A 37 -16.21 -0.28 -1.94
CA LEU A 37 -17.16 -0.43 -3.06
C LEU A 37 -17.90 -1.78 -3.02
N LEU A 38 -17.20 -2.86 -2.70
CA LEU A 38 -17.81 -4.19 -2.64
C LEU A 38 -18.72 -4.35 -1.42
N ILE A 39 -18.27 -3.91 -0.25
CA ILE A 39 -19.08 -3.88 0.96
C ILE A 39 -20.30 -2.98 0.74
N GLY A 40 -20.12 -1.80 0.13
CA GLY A 40 -21.22 -0.94 -0.26
C GLY A 40 -22.20 -1.66 -1.18
N ALA A 41 -21.71 -2.39 -2.19
CA ALA A 41 -22.56 -3.14 -3.10
C ALA A 41 -23.35 -4.24 -2.38
N GLU A 42 -22.78 -4.89 -1.37
CA GLU A 42 -23.47 -5.87 -0.52
C GLU A 42 -24.57 -5.22 0.31
N LEU A 43 -24.26 -4.13 1.02
CA LEU A 43 -25.24 -3.36 1.80
C LEU A 43 -26.39 -2.83 0.93
N ALA A 44 -26.09 -2.37 -0.30
CA ALA A 44 -27.11 -1.92 -1.24
C ALA A 44 -28.04 -3.07 -1.69
N ARG A 45 -27.56 -4.32 -1.76
CA ARG A 45 -28.44 -5.48 -2.02
C ARG A 45 -29.36 -5.74 -0.85
N GLU A 46 -28.85 -5.67 0.37
CA GLU A 46 -29.64 -5.85 1.61
C GLU A 46 -30.70 -4.76 1.76
N ALA A 47 -30.39 -3.53 1.34
CA ALA A 47 -31.32 -2.40 1.34
C ALA A 47 -32.32 -2.41 0.16
N ALA A 48 -32.36 -3.47 -0.65
CA ALA A 48 -33.19 -3.58 -1.85
C ALA A 48 -32.95 -2.47 -2.89
N GLU A 49 -31.70 -2.04 -3.06
CA GLU A 49 -31.25 -1.05 -4.06
C GLU A 49 -30.39 -1.68 -5.18
N PRO A 50 -30.96 -2.54 -6.04
CA PRO A 50 -30.20 -3.36 -6.99
C PRO A 50 -29.47 -2.56 -8.07
N ALA A 51 -29.94 -1.35 -8.41
CA ALA A 51 -29.23 -0.46 -9.33
C ALA A 51 -27.89 0.00 -8.73
N ARG A 52 -27.92 0.52 -7.50
CA ARG A 52 -26.72 1.00 -6.79
C ARG A 52 -25.72 -0.13 -6.53
N ALA A 53 -26.21 -1.31 -6.14
CA ALA A 53 -25.38 -2.49 -5.99
C ALA A 53 -24.63 -2.86 -7.29
N ARG A 54 -25.31 -2.78 -8.45
CA ARG A 54 -24.68 -3.04 -9.76
C ARG A 54 -23.64 -1.98 -10.11
N ASP A 55 -23.93 -0.70 -9.89
CA ASP A 55 -23.02 0.40 -10.21
C ASP A 55 -21.73 0.33 -9.40
N TRP A 56 -21.82 0.07 -8.09
CA TRP A 56 -20.66 -0.08 -7.22
C TRP A 56 -19.85 -1.33 -7.53
N ALA A 57 -20.50 -2.47 -7.82
CA ALA A 57 -19.80 -3.68 -8.25
C ALA A 57 -19.06 -3.46 -9.59
N ALA A 58 -19.68 -2.76 -10.55
CA ALA A 58 -19.05 -2.43 -11.82
C ALA A 58 -17.86 -1.48 -11.64
N LEU A 59 -17.98 -0.49 -10.75
CA LEU A 59 -16.87 0.40 -10.40
C LEU A 59 -15.72 -0.36 -9.73
N ALA A 60 -16.02 -1.27 -8.80
CA ALA A 60 -15.02 -2.14 -8.16
C ALA A 60 -14.27 -2.99 -9.20
N GLY A 61 -14.97 -3.52 -10.21
CA GLY A 61 -14.34 -4.22 -11.33
C GLY A 61 -13.31 -3.36 -12.07
N ARG A 62 -13.67 -2.12 -12.41
CA ARG A 62 -12.75 -1.17 -13.06
C ARG A 62 -11.54 -0.83 -12.18
N VAL A 63 -11.76 -0.65 -10.87
CA VAL A 63 -10.70 -0.40 -9.88
C VAL A 63 -9.72 -1.58 -9.84
N ARG A 64 -10.23 -2.81 -9.79
CA ARG A 64 -9.39 -4.01 -9.76
C ARG A 64 -8.51 -4.10 -11.01
N GLU A 65 -9.10 -3.90 -12.18
CA GLU A 65 -8.36 -3.94 -13.44
C GLU A 65 -7.29 -2.85 -13.54
N SER A 66 -7.62 -1.60 -13.19
CA SER A 66 -6.65 -0.51 -13.23
C SER A 66 -5.54 -0.69 -12.20
N PHE A 67 -5.86 -1.15 -11.00
CA PHE A 67 -4.89 -1.45 -9.96
C PHE A 67 -3.91 -2.53 -10.42
N LEU A 68 -4.41 -3.65 -10.97
CA LEU A 68 -3.55 -4.74 -11.43
C LEU A 68 -2.63 -4.33 -12.59
N ARG A 69 -3.02 -3.34 -13.40
CA ARG A 69 -2.15 -2.77 -14.44
C ARG A 69 -1.10 -1.80 -13.88
N ALA A 70 -1.47 -0.98 -12.90
CA ALA A 70 -0.62 0.09 -12.40
C ALA A 70 0.35 -0.35 -11.30
N PHE A 71 -0.07 -1.27 -10.42
CA PHE A 71 0.70 -1.62 -9.21
C PHE A 71 1.49 -2.91 -9.34
N TRP A 72 1.05 -3.87 -10.15
CA TRP A 72 1.72 -5.16 -10.22
C TRP A 72 2.96 -5.12 -11.11
N SER A 73 4.08 -5.65 -10.62
CA SER A 73 5.29 -5.89 -11.42
C SER A 73 5.60 -7.39 -11.51
N GLU A 74 5.66 -7.92 -12.74
CA GLU A 74 6.13 -9.29 -12.97
C GLU A 74 7.61 -9.45 -12.64
N GLU A 75 8.42 -8.42 -12.90
CA GLU A 75 9.87 -8.38 -12.63
C GLU A 75 10.16 -8.49 -11.14
N HIS A 76 9.52 -7.65 -10.32
CA HIS A 76 9.70 -7.65 -8.88
C HIS A 76 8.92 -8.79 -8.21
N GLY A 77 7.81 -9.21 -8.79
CA GLY A 77 6.90 -10.21 -8.23
C GLY A 77 6.08 -9.73 -7.04
N TYR A 78 5.96 -8.41 -6.86
CA TYR A 78 5.17 -7.78 -5.81
C TYR A 78 4.59 -6.44 -6.30
N LEU A 79 3.87 -5.74 -5.42
CA LEU A 79 3.18 -4.50 -5.77
C LEU A 79 4.07 -3.27 -5.56
N ALA A 80 3.89 -2.26 -6.42
CA ALA A 80 4.34 -0.90 -6.12
C ALA A 80 3.74 -0.45 -4.78
N ASP A 81 4.50 0.30 -3.99
CA ASP A 81 4.02 0.89 -2.75
C ASP A 81 3.16 2.14 -3.02
N VAL A 82 3.53 2.90 -4.06
CA VAL A 82 2.79 4.06 -4.54
C VAL A 82 2.94 4.20 -6.06
N VAL A 83 1.90 4.67 -6.72
CA VAL A 83 1.95 5.11 -8.12
C VAL A 83 1.77 6.62 -8.15
N ALA A 84 2.75 7.34 -8.69
CA ALA A 84 2.74 8.79 -8.81
C ALA A 84 1.66 9.27 -9.81
N GLU A 85 1.34 10.57 -9.77
CA GLU A 85 0.31 11.16 -10.64
C GLU A 85 0.64 11.08 -12.14
N ASP A 86 1.92 11.02 -12.48
CA ASP A 86 2.41 10.81 -13.86
C ASP A 86 2.47 9.34 -14.26
N GLY A 87 1.99 8.43 -13.41
CA GLY A 87 1.93 6.99 -13.64
C GLY A 87 3.20 6.22 -13.28
N ARG A 88 4.25 6.90 -12.78
CA ARG A 88 5.47 6.22 -12.34
C ARG A 88 5.22 5.40 -11.07
N ALA A 89 5.51 4.12 -11.11
CA ALA A 89 5.41 3.22 -9.96
C ALA A 89 6.69 3.20 -9.12
N ASP A 90 6.54 3.29 -7.80
CA ASP A 90 7.62 3.09 -6.83
C ASP A 90 7.54 1.68 -6.25
N PHE A 91 8.56 0.87 -6.53
CA PHE A 91 8.66 -0.53 -6.06
C PHE A 91 9.51 -0.69 -4.79
N SER A 92 9.61 0.37 -3.98
CA SER A 92 10.09 0.28 -2.60
C SER A 92 9.31 -0.78 -1.84
N LEU A 93 9.95 -1.91 -1.53
CA LEU A 93 9.28 -3.03 -0.87
C LEU A 93 8.94 -2.66 0.58
N ARG A 94 7.65 -2.45 0.84
CA ARG A 94 7.06 -2.06 2.13
C ARG A 94 5.94 -3.01 2.55
N PRO A 95 5.52 -3.02 3.83
CA PRO A 95 4.45 -3.90 4.29
C PRO A 95 3.05 -3.46 3.84
N ASN A 96 2.87 -2.22 3.34
CA ASN A 96 1.57 -1.65 2.97
C ASN A 96 0.78 -2.49 1.95
N GLN A 97 1.47 -3.18 1.05
CA GLN A 97 0.86 -4.09 0.08
C GLN A 97 0.08 -5.24 0.73
N LEU A 98 0.34 -5.59 2.00
CA LEU A 98 -0.46 -6.59 2.73
C LEU A 98 -1.94 -6.19 2.87
N TYR A 99 -2.29 -4.91 2.82
CA TYR A 99 -3.69 -4.47 2.79
C TYR A 99 -4.42 -5.00 1.55
N ALA A 100 -3.74 -5.21 0.42
CA ALA A 100 -4.35 -5.78 -0.77
C ALA A 100 -4.62 -7.30 -0.65
N LEU A 101 -4.13 -7.94 0.42
CA LEU A 101 -4.26 -9.37 0.70
C LEU A 101 -5.12 -9.66 1.94
N GLY A 102 -5.05 -8.80 2.97
CA GLY A 102 -5.65 -9.05 4.29
C GLY A 102 -7.08 -8.54 4.48
N LEU A 103 -7.63 -7.80 3.52
CA LEU A 103 -9.01 -7.30 3.57
C LEU A 103 -10.02 -8.36 3.07
N PRO A 104 -11.31 -8.26 3.45
CA PRO A 104 -12.33 -9.27 3.11
C PRO A 104 -12.43 -9.58 1.61
N HIS A 105 -12.29 -8.56 0.75
CA HIS A 105 -12.24 -8.72 -0.69
C HIS A 105 -10.81 -8.58 -1.19
N VAL A 106 -10.23 -9.72 -1.55
CA VAL A 106 -8.85 -9.81 -2.06
C VAL A 106 -8.78 -9.25 -3.47
N LEU A 107 -7.91 -8.25 -3.66
CA LEU A 107 -7.78 -7.53 -4.92
C LEU A 107 -6.98 -8.34 -5.95
N LEU A 108 -6.00 -9.11 -5.47
CA LEU A 108 -5.07 -9.87 -6.31
C LEU A 108 -5.59 -11.28 -6.65
N PRO A 109 -5.26 -11.79 -7.86
CA PRO A 109 -5.24 -13.23 -8.12
C PRO A 109 -4.38 -13.98 -7.09
N ARG A 110 -4.76 -15.23 -6.79
CA ARG A 110 -4.15 -16.02 -5.71
C ARG A 110 -2.65 -16.24 -5.89
N ASP A 111 -2.21 -16.51 -7.11
CA ASP A 111 -0.80 -16.68 -7.46
C ASP A 111 0.03 -15.43 -7.17
N ARG A 112 -0.47 -14.24 -7.56
CA ARG A 112 0.19 -12.96 -7.27
C ARG A 112 0.16 -12.62 -5.78
N ALA A 113 -0.93 -12.91 -5.09
CA ALA A 113 -1.03 -12.73 -3.64
C ALA A 113 0.01 -13.58 -2.90
N LEU A 114 0.22 -14.83 -3.30
CA LEU A 114 1.25 -15.69 -2.71
C LEU A 114 2.66 -15.14 -2.94
N ARG A 115 2.95 -14.59 -4.13
CA ARG A 115 4.25 -13.96 -4.43
C ARG A 115 4.50 -12.72 -3.58
N VAL A 116 3.50 -11.85 -3.40
CA VAL A 116 3.59 -10.69 -2.50
C VAL A 116 3.86 -11.14 -1.07
N LEU A 117 3.09 -12.12 -0.57
CA LEU A 117 3.26 -12.62 0.79
C LEU A 117 4.66 -13.21 1.01
N ASP A 118 5.17 -13.96 0.04
CA ASP A 118 6.50 -14.55 0.08
C ASP A 118 7.61 -13.48 0.09
N ALA A 119 7.49 -12.43 -0.75
CA ALA A 119 8.41 -11.30 -0.73
C ALA A 119 8.42 -10.58 0.63
N VAL A 120 7.24 -10.30 1.19
CA VAL A 120 7.13 -9.67 2.52
C VAL A 120 7.76 -10.55 3.60
N LYS A 121 7.50 -11.86 3.58
CA LYS A 121 8.10 -12.80 4.53
C LYS A 121 9.61 -12.87 4.42
N ARG A 122 10.16 -12.89 3.20
CA ARG A 122 11.60 -13.00 2.97
C ARG A 122 12.37 -11.76 3.40
N HIS A 123 11.84 -10.57 3.11
CA HIS A 123 12.62 -9.34 3.24
C HIS A 123 12.22 -8.48 4.45
N LEU A 124 10.95 -8.52 4.85
CA LEU A 124 10.41 -7.59 5.87
C LEU A 124 10.13 -8.26 7.20
N LEU A 125 9.82 -9.56 7.25
CA LEU A 125 9.47 -10.24 8.49
C LEU A 125 10.66 -10.36 9.43
N THR A 126 10.43 -10.00 10.69
CA THR A 126 11.34 -10.19 11.82
C THR A 126 10.62 -10.98 12.92
N PRO A 127 11.32 -11.47 13.96
CA PRO A 127 10.69 -12.20 15.05
C PRO A 127 9.60 -11.43 15.81
N VAL A 128 9.59 -10.09 15.73
CA VAL A 128 8.71 -9.22 16.53
C VAL A 128 7.81 -8.31 15.70
N GLY A 129 7.86 -8.38 14.36
CA GLY A 129 7.05 -7.54 13.47
C GLY A 129 7.64 -7.40 12.07
N LEU A 130 7.08 -6.48 11.28
CA LEU A 130 7.52 -6.22 9.91
C LEU A 130 8.36 -4.95 9.83
N ARG A 131 9.48 -5.00 9.12
CA ARG A 131 10.23 -3.79 8.74
C ARG A 131 9.37 -2.92 7.83
N THR A 132 9.40 -1.61 8.06
CA THR A 132 8.68 -0.62 7.27
C THR A 132 9.26 -0.38 5.87
N LEU A 133 10.48 -0.84 5.60
CA LEU A 133 11.16 -0.82 4.30
C LEU A 133 12.15 -2.01 4.21
N SER A 134 12.35 -2.57 3.02
CA SER A 134 13.34 -3.62 2.78
C SER A 134 14.78 -3.18 3.10
N PRO A 135 15.60 -4.01 3.76
CA PRO A 135 17.03 -3.74 4.00
C PRO A 135 17.86 -3.57 2.72
N GLU A 136 17.37 -4.06 1.58
CA GLU A 136 18.04 -3.92 0.28
C GLU A 136 17.86 -2.53 -0.32
N HIS A 137 16.92 -1.74 0.21
CA HIS A 137 16.67 -0.39 -0.28
C HIS A 137 17.74 0.59 0.25
N PRO A 138 18.33 1.46 -0.60
CA PRO A 138 19.40 2.38 -0.18
C PRO A 138 19.02 3.34 0.96
N ALA A 139 17.74 3.68 1.08
CA ALA A 139 17.21 4.53 2.15
C ALA A 139 16.95 3.79 3.48
N TYR A 140 17.24 2.50 3.59
CA TYR A 140 16.94 1.71 4.78
C TYR A 140 17.70 2.21 6.02
N ARG A 141 16.96 2.40 7.11
CA ARG A 141 17.41 2.79 8.44
C ARG A 141 16.73 1.93 9.50
N GLY A 142 17.31 0.76 9.76
CA GLY A 142 16.76 -0.23 10.71
C GLY A 142 16.90 0.09 12.20
N ARG A 143 17.53 1.21 12.57
CA ARG A 143 17.77 1.58 13.98
C ARG A 143 17.17 2.94 14.29
N TYR A 144 16.15 2.96 15.14
CA TYR A 144 15.57 4.18 15.70
C TYR A 144 16.43 4.66 16.88
N ALA A 145 17.50 5.41 16.60
CA ALA A 145 18.43 5.91 17.61
C ALA A 145 19.01 7.27 17.19
N GLY A 146 19.69 7.95 18.11
CA GLY A 146 20.27 9.27 17.85
C GLY A 146 19.35 10.42 18.23
N GLY A 147 19.59 11.58 17.63
CA GLY A 147 18.81 12.80 17.87
C GLY A 147 17.41 12.74 17.24
N PRO A 148 16.54 13.72 17.50
CA PRO A 148 15.20 13.78 16.90
C PRO A 148 15.20 13.57 15.38
N ALA A 149 16.10 14.24 14.65
CA ALA A 149 16.21 14.11 13.20
C ALA A 149 16.58 12.69 12.72
N ASP A 150 17.48 11.99 13.42
CA ASP A 150 17.87 10.62 13.06
C ASP A 150 16.72 9.64 13.27
N ARG A 151 16.00 9.83 14.38
CA ARG A 151 14.84 9.05 14.78
C ARG A 151 13.69 9.23 13.79
N ASP A 152 13.32 10.46 13.47
CA ASP A 152 12.26 10.76 12.51
C ASP A 152 12.60 10.26 11.09
N ALA A 153 13.88 10.31 10.71
CA ALA A 153 14.34 9.74 9.45
C ALA A 153 14.28 8.20 9.41
N ALA A 154 14.33 7.53 10.55
CA ALA A 154 14.26 6.06 10.65
C ALA A 154 12.83 5.53 10.82
N TYR A 155 11.91 6.34 11.36
CA TYR A 155 10.60 5.95 11.88
C TYR A 155 9.74 5.10 10.93
N HIS A 156 9.83 5.32 9.62
CA HIS A 156 9.16 4.51 8.59
C HIS A 156 10.11 4.09 7.46
N GLN A 157 11.41 3.96 7.75
CA GLN A 157 12.42 3.59 6.77
C GLN A 157 13.17 2.30 7.13
N GLY A 158 12.58 1.40 7.92
CA GLY A 158 13.19 0.10 8.22
C GLY A 158 13.00 -0.37 9.66
N THR A 159 12.53 0.50 10.54
CA THR A 159 12.06 0.16 11.89
C THR A 159 10.91 -0.83 11.84
N VAL A 160 10.79 -1.59 12.92
CA VAL A 160 9.70 -2.56 13.20
C VAL A 160 8.76 -1.95 14.21
#